data_AF-A0A536TL30-F1
#
_entry.id   AF-A0A536TL30-F1
#
_cell.length_a   1.000
_cell.length_b   1.000
_cell.length_c   1.000
_cell.angle_alpha   90.00
_cell.angle_beta   90.00
_cell.angle_gamma   90.00
#
_symmetry.space_group_name_H-M   'P 1'
#
loop_
_entity.id
_entity.type
_entity.pdbx_description
1 polymer ?
#
loop_
_entity_poly.entity_id
_entity_poly.type
_entity_poly.pdbx_seq_one_letter_code
_entity_poly.pdbx_strand_id
1 'polypeptide(L)'
;MNLTTPLRILSKTVLWALGVVAVFVLAIVAINAFDEDLSPQTAALSKARDNPYAPEENLYIALVGFDAPEGQSVVTVGQERVAENDIAAAKFLNDPRTLTESLERSKDRKKTEFKGKPDFCRPITGSCWTGVESHQPEINGLLEDNQELYRRYLALPALRGYFETANPSYLMIFTNVPGGVRALFLTNTALRIRTGTTVRTKNAALVDLRNDVSTWRRMLVGNGGLISKMLAIASLHGDYVLLGDMIADPNIDLAPLSAEIEGTLLQVGMDDWKLRNVFANEFRISVSMYEQLKSARTSAFRPGSTPEGEDPGWWEMPWARVQDYLLKVHATENISALAMIELQKAAEAEPRELLAAQETFHRWSDRNLRFWPSLLYNPLGKTLVSVGVSAYDAYPLRAYDVAAYARGVHLAYEIRKQRVPASDIPAFSRRHPEWATHPVNGEPFAWDPEARELRIRTMGKSYADRRFSIPVWIAPAT
;
A
#
# COMPACT_ATOMS: atom_id res chain seq x y z
N MET A 1 -11.49 -23.56 70.94
CA MET A 1 -11.52 -22.47 69.94
C MET A 1 -12.71 -22.70 69.02
N ASN A 2 -13.71 -21.82 69.05
CA ASN A 2 -14.91 -21.93 68.23
C ASN A 2 -14.58 -21.61 66.76
N LEU A 3 -14.56 -22.65 65.92
CA LEU A 3 -14.38 -22.56 64.46
C LEU A 3 -15.50 -21.76 63.73
N THR A 4 -16.54 -21.32 64.43
CA THR A 4 -17.73 -20.67 63.86
C THR A 4 -17.57 -19.18 63.57
N THR A 5 -16.75 -18.46 64.34
CA THR A 5 -16.48 -17.02 64.13
C THR A 5 -15.66 -16.73 62.87
N PRO A 6 -14.54 -17.42 62.59
CA PRO A 6 -13.77 -17.19 61.36
C PRO A 6 -14.54 -17.59 60.10
N LEU A 7 -15.35 -18.67 60.13
CA LEU A 7 -16.23 -19.04 59.01
C LEU A 7 -17.32 -17.99 58.70
N ARG A 8 -17.87 -17.33 59.75
CA ARG A 8 -18.86 -16.24 59.58
C ARG A 8 -18.24 -14.97 59.02
N ILE A 9 -17.00 -14.66 59.37
CA ILE A 9 -16.27 -13.52 58.80
C ILE A 9 -15.91 -13.80 57.34
N LEU A 10 -15.37 -14.99 57.05
CA LEU A 10 -15.03 -15.41 55.68
C LEU A 10 -16.26 -15.41 54.76
N SER A 11 -17.40 -15.95 55.20
CA SER A 11 -18.63 -15.95 54.41
C SER A 11 -19.17 -14.53 54.15
N LYS A 12 -19.11 -13.62 55.12
CA LYS A 12 -19.46 -12.21 54.91
C LYS A 12 -18.52 -11.54 53.90
N THR A 13 -17.22 -11.76 54.01
CA THR A 13 -16.24 -11.20 53.06
C THR A 13 -16.46 -11.73 51.65
N VAL A 14 -16.73 -13.03 51.49
CA VAL A 14 -17.06 -13.63 50.19
C VAL A 14 -18.37 -13.06 49.64
N LEU A 15 -19.41 -12.91 50.47
CA LEU A 15 -20.67 -12.29 50.04
C LEU A 15 -20.52 -10.83 49.61
N TRP A 16 -19.73 -10.04 50.35
CA TRP A 16 -19.41 -8.67 49.95
C TRP A 16 -18.62 -8.63 48.65
N ALA A 17 -17.62 -9.49 48.49
CA ALA A 17 -16.86 -9.59 47.24
C ALA A 17 -17.75 -9.98 46.06
N LEU A 18 -18.64 -10.96 46.23
CA LEU A 18 -19.62 -11.36 45.22
C LEU A 18 -20.61 -10.22 44.91
N GLY A 19 -21.06 -9.48 45.93
CA GLY A 19 -21.94 -8.32 45.74
C GLY A 19 -21.27 -7.21 44.94
N VAL A 20 -20.00 -6.91 45.24
CA VAL A 20 -19.20 -5.93 44.48
C VAL A 20 -19.03 -6.40 43.03
N VAL A 21 -18.67 -7.67 42.81
CA VAL A 21 -18.56 -8.24 41.46
C VAL A 21 -19.90 -8.15 40.71
N ALA A 22 -21.02 -8.48 41.35
CA ALA A 22 -22.34 -8.39 40.74
C ALA A 22 -22.69 -6.95 40.33
N VAL A 23 -22.38 -5.95 41.17
CA VAL A 23 -22.58 -4.53 40.84
C VAL A 23 -21.72 -4.13 39.64
N PHE A 24 -20.45 -4.54 39.58
CA PHE A 24 -19.59 -4.26 38.43
C PHE A 24 -20.10 -4.92 37.14
N VAL A 25 -20.54 -6.18 37.21
CA VAL A 25 -21.14 -6.87 36.07
C VAL A 25 -22.40 -6.15 35.60
N LEU A 26 -23.30 -5.78 36.52
CA LEU A 26 -24.52 -5.04 36.19
C LEU A 26 -24.20 -3.66 35.59
N ALA A 27 -23.15 -2.99 36.05
CA ALA A 27 -22.70 -1.72 35.49
C ALA A 27 -22.19 -1.89 34.05
N ILE A 28 -21.35 -2.90 33.78
CA ILE A 28 -20.87 -3.21 32.42
C ILE A 28 -22.04 -3.58 31.51
N VAL A 29 -23.00 -4.34 32.04
CA VAL A 29 -24.26 -4.64 31.36
C VAL A 29 -24.95 -3.32 31.02
N ALA A 30 -25.33 -2.50 31.99
CA ALA A 30 -26.05 -1.25 31.76
C ALA A 30 -25.33 -0.32 30.75
N ILE A 31 -24.00 -0.18 30.84
CA ILE A 31 -23.19 0.66 29.94
C ILE A 31 -23.28 0.18 28.49
N ASN A 32 -23.28 -1.13 28.24
CA ASN A 32 -23.34 -1.70 26.90
C ASN A 32 -24.77 -2.13 26.51
N ALA A 33 -25.82 -1.59 27.13
CA ALA A 33 -27.19 -1.98 26.77
C ALA A 33 -27.64 -1.40 25.42
N PHE A 34 -27.04 -0.29 24.99
CA PHE A 34 -27.41 0.42 23.76
C PHE A 34 -26.19 0.67 22.87
N ASP A 35 -26.41 0.62 21.56
CA ASP A 35 -25.47 1.14 20.57
C ASP A 35 -25.77 2.63 20.35
N GLU A 36 -24.75 3.41 20.00
CA GLU A 36 -24.92 4.82 19.66
C GLU A 36 -25.37 4.98 18.20
N ASP A 37 -25.84 6.18 17.85
CA ASP A 37 -26.10 6.53 16.45
C ASP A 37 -24.78 6.83 15.72
N LEU A 38 -24.80 6.73 14.38
CA LEU A 38 -23.65 7.14 13.57
C LEU A 38 -23.39 8.65 13.74
N SER A 39 -22.14 8.98 14.03
CA SER A 39 -21.71 10.37 14.13
C SER A 39 -21.74 11.06 12.75
N PRO A 40 -21.91 12.40 12.69
CA PRO A 40 -21.82 13.13 11.44
C PRO A 40 -20.49 12.93 10.70
N GLN A 41 -19.39 12.80 11.45
CA GLN A 41 -18.06 12.55 10.88
C GLN A 41 -17.98 11.17 10.21
N THR A 42 -18.54 10.14 10.85
CA THR A 42 -18.63 8.79 10.30
C THR A 42 -19.44 8.78 9.02
N ALA A 43 -20.63 9.39 9.04
CA ALA A 43 -21.49 9.49 7.86
C ALA A 43 -20.80 10.22 6.70
N ALA A 44 -20.05 11.29 6.99
CA ALA A 44 -19.27 12.01 5.99
C ALA A 44 -18.13 11.16 5.40
N LEU A 45 -17.41 10.39 6.22
CA LEU A 45 -16.29 9.55 5.77
C LEU A 45 -16.78 8.32 4.98
N SER A 46 -17.95 7.78 5.33
CA SER A 46 -18.59 6.66 4.61
C SER A 46 -18.97 7.04 3.17
N LYS A 47 -19.27 8.32 2.90
CA LYS A 47 -19.64 8.76 1.55
C LYS A 47 -18.46 8.66 0.59
N ALA A 48 -18.59 7.83 -0.43
CA ALA A 48 -17.62 7.74 -1.52
C ALA A 48 -17.56 9.07 -2.30
N ARG A 49 -16.40 9.38 -2.87
CA ARG A 49 -16.25 10.54 -3.75
C ARG A 49 -16.82 10.21 -5.12
N ASP A 50 -17.26 11.23 -5.84
CA ASP A 50 -17.70 11.05 -7.22
C ASP A 50 -16.47 10.78 -8.11
N ASN A 51 -16.56 9.75 -8.96
CA ASN A 51 -15.52 9.44 -9.94
C ASN A 51 -15.54 10.52 -11.05
N PRO A 52 -14.47 11.29 -11.25
CA PRO A 52 -14.43 12.35 -12.25
C PRO A 52 -14.06 11.85 -13.66
N TYR A 53 -13.80 10.56 -13.85
CA TYR A 53 -13.30 9.99 -15.10
C TYR A 53 -14.33 9.10 -15.78
N ALA A 54 -14.42 9.20 -17.11
CA ALA A 54 -15.07 8.17 -17.91
C ALA A 54 -14.29 6.84 -17.81
N PRO A 55 -14.93 5.68 -18.03
CA PRO A 55 -14.27 4.37 -17.95
C PRO A 55 -13.00 4.27 -18.83
N GLU A 56 -13.03 4.84 -20.03
CA GLU A 56 -11.94 4.84 -21.00
C GLU A 56 -10.78 5.75 -20.59
N GLU A 57 -11.01 6.67 -19.65
CA GLU A 57 -10.01 7.60 -19.12
C GLU A 57 -9.41 7.11 -17.79
N ASN A 58 -9.99 6.08 -17.17
CA ASN A 58 -9.65 5.64 -15.82
C ASN A 58 -8.64 4.49 -15.81
N LEU A 59 -7.44 4.78 -15.29
CA LEU A 59 -6.35 3.81 -15.10
C LEU A 59 -6.76 2.61 -14.24
N TYR A 60 -7.62 2.80 -13.23
CA TYR A 60 -8.09 1.68 -12.40
C TYR A 60 -8.81 0.63 -13.24
N ILE A 61 -9.78 1.05 -14.06
CA ILE A 61 -10.55 0.16 -14.92
C ILE A 61 -9.63 -0.58 -15.90
N ALA A 62 -8.67 0.14 -16.49
CA ALA A 62 -7.71 -0.48 -17.39
C ALA A 62 -6.82 -1.52 -16.71
N LEU A 63 -6.42 -1.28 -15.45
CA LEU A 63 -5.63 -2.25 -14.68
C LEU A 63 -6.46 -3.46 -14.25
N VAL A 64 -7.73 -3.28 -13.88
CA VAL A 64 -8.63 -4.39 -13.53
C VAL A 64 -8.88 -5.31 -14.73
N GLY A 65 -8.99 -4.75 -15.93
CA GLY A 65 -9.18 -5.51 -17.17
C GLY A 65 -7.90 -5.83 -17.93
N PHE A 66 -6.71 -5.58 -17.36
CA PHE A 66 -5.44 -5.58 -18.10
C PHE A 66 -5.16 -6.89 -18.85
N ASP A 67 -5.46 -8.01 -18.20
CA ASP A 67 -5.28 -9.38 -18.73
C ASP A 67 -6.54 -9.92 -19.43
N ALA A 68 -7.45 -9.05 -19.88
CA ALA A 68 -8.61 -9.45 -20.68
C ALA A 68 -8.21 -10.43 -21.81
N PRO A 69 -9.05 -11.41 -22.16
CA PRO A 69 -8.78 -12.29 -23.29
C PRO A 69 -8.37 -11.52 -24.56
N GLU A 70 -7.53 -12.13 -25.38
CA GLU A 70 -7.03 -11.50 -26.60
C GLU A 70 -8.19 -11.03 -27.51
N GLY A 71 -8.04 -9.84 -28.09
CA GLY A 71 -9.07 -9.20 -28.92
C GLY A 71 -10.23 -8.55 -28.14
N GLN A 72 -10.32 -8.73 -26.82
CA GLN A 72 -11.34 -8.06 -26.00
C GLN A 72 -10.88 -6.68 -25.51
N SER A 73 -11.85 -5.80 -25.26
CA SER A 73 -11.63 -4.48 -24.67
C SER A 73 -11.27 -4.62 -23.20
N VAL A 74 -10.07 -4.11 -22.85
CA VAL A 74 -9.61 -3.99 -21.46
C VAL A 74 -10.58 -3.17 -20.61
N VAL A 75 -11.19 -2.12 -21.18
CA VAL A 75 -12.14 -1.27 -20.45
C VAL A 75 -13.43 -2.02 -20.13
N THR A 76 -14.00 -2.70 -21.13
CA THR A 76 -15.25 -3.47 -20.99
C THR A 76 -15.09 -4.58 -19.96
N VAL A 77 -14.02 -5.38 -20.09
CA VAL A 77 -13.72 -6.45 -19.12
C VAL A 77 -13.42 -5.87 -17.73
N GLY A 78 -12.74 -4.73 -17.65
CA GLY A 78 -12.50 -4.03 -16.40
C GLY A 78 -13.80 -3.66 -15.68
N GLN A 79 -14.76 -3.07 -16.39
CA GLN A 79 -16.08 -2.71 -15.84
C GLN A 79 -16.90 -3.93 -15.42
N GLU A 80 -16.92 -4.98 -16.25
CA GLU A 80 -17.60 -6.24 -15.93
C GLU A 80 -17.06 -6.84 -14.63
N ARG A 81 -15.73 -6.89 -14.47
CA ARG A 81 -15.10 -7.41 -13.26
C ARG A 81 -15.38 -6.56 -12.03
N VAL A 82 -15.46 -5.25 -12.17
CA VAL A 82 -15.88 -4.35 -11.08
C VAL A 82 -17.32 -4.64 -10.68
N ALA A 83 -18.25 -4.71 -11.64
CA ALA A 83 -19.66 -5.00 -11.38
C ALA A 83 -19.86 -6.38 -10.74
N GLU A 84 -19.16 -7.40 -11.24
CA GLU A 84 -19.16 -8.75 -10.66
C GLU A 84 -18.65 -8.75 -9.22
N ASN A 85 -17.58 -8.01 -8.95
CA ASN A 85 -17.03 -7.86 -7.61
C ASN A 85 -18.03 -7.18 -6.65
N ASP A 86 -18.70 -6.13 -7.11
CA ASP A 86 -19.66 -5.40 -6.28
C ASP A 86 -20.88 -6.27 -5.94
N ILE A 87 -21.33 -7.09 -6.89
CA ILE A 87 -22.37 -8.11 -6.64
C ILE A 87 -21.87 -9.15 -5.64
N ALA A 88 -20.63 -9.63 -5.80
CA ALA A 88 -20.03 -10.60 -4.88
C ALA A 88 -19.86 -10.03 -3.47
N ALA A 89 -19.42 -8.77 -3.36
CA ALA A 89 -19.27 -8.06 -2.09
C ALA A 89 -20.62 -7.88 -1.39
N ALA A 90 -21.68 -7.50 -2.12
CA ALA A 90 -23.03 -7.39 -1.56
C ALA A 90 -23.58 -8.75 -1.10
N LYS A 91 -23.28 -9.84 -1.82
CA LYS A 91 -23.65 -11.20 -1.38
C LYS A 91 -22.86 -11.62 -0.13
N PHE A 92 -21.55 -11.42 -0.14
CA PHE A 92 -20.65 -11.75 0.97
C PHE A 92 -20.98 -10.98 2.25
N LEU A 93 -21.42 -9.73 2.10
CA LEU A 93 -21.90 -8.92 3.21
C LEU A 93 -23.09 -9.56 3.92
N ASN A 94 -23.98 -10.23 3.19
CA ASN A 94 -25.19 -10.85 3.73
C ASN A 94 -25.02 -12.34 4.09
N ASP A 95 -24.20 -13.07 3.34
CA ASP A 95 -23.89 -14.47 3.56
C ASP A 95 -22.39 -14.71 3.35
N PRO A 96 -21.61 -14.79 4.43
CA PRO A 96 -20.17 -15.02 4.35
C PRO A 96 -19.75 -16.33 3.66
N ARG A 97 -20.64 -17.33 3.54
CA ARG A 97 -20.36 -18.61 2.84
C ARG A 97 -20.09 -18.41 1.35
N THR A 98 -20.56 -17.30 0.79
CA THR A 98 -20.36 -16.95 -0.62
C THR A 98 -18.93 -16.53 -0.95
N LEU A 99 -18.05 -16.40 0.06
CA LEU A 99 -16.63 -16.10 -0.13
C LEU A 99 -15.94 -17.13 -1.03
N THR A 100 -16.07 -18.42 -0.71
CA THR A 100 -15.41 -19.50 -1.45
C THR A 100 -15.88 -19.52 -2.90
N GLU A 101 -17.20 -19.40 -3.13
CA GLU A 101 -17.76 -19.32 -4.48
C GLU A 101 -17.19 -18.15 -5.28
N SER A 102 -17.06 -16.97 -4.63
CA SER A 102 -16.51 -15.77 -5.27
C SER A 102 -15.03 -15.93 -5.61
N LEU A 103 -14.25 -16.55 -4.73
CA LEU A 103 -12.82 -16.82 -4.94
C LEU A 103 -12.61 -17.85 -6.06
N GLU A 104 -13.36 -18.95 -6.08
CA GLU A 104 -13.25 -19.97 -7.14
C GLU A 104 -13.65 -19.40 -8.50
N ARG A 105 -14.76 -18.64 -8.58
CA ARG A 105 -15.17 -17.97 -9.83
C ARG A 105 -14.08 -17.07 -10.40
N SER A 106 -13.31 -16.40 -9.54
CA SER A 106 -12.22 -15.54 -9.98
C SER A 106 -11.05 -16.31 -10.60
N LYS A 107 -10.78 -17.55 -10.15
CA LYS A 107 -9.70 -18.41 -10.64
C LYS A 107 -9.97 -18.96 -12.03
N ASP A 108 -11.22 -19.30 -12.33
CA ASP A 108 -11.63 -19.90 -13.60
C ASP A 108 -11.74 -18.89 -14.77
N ARG A 109 -11.48 -17.60 -14.51
CA ARG A 109 -11.57 -16.57 -15.55
C ARG A 109 -10.51 -16.78 -16.62
N LYS A 110 -10.96 -16.83 -17.87
CA LYS A 110 -10.08 -16.74 -19.04
C LYS A 110 -9.35 -15.39 -19.01
N LYS A 111 -8.03 -15.46 -19.17
CA LYS A 111 -7.15 -14.29 -19.18
C LYS A 111 -6.00 -14.51 -20.15
N THR A 112 -5.45 -13.43 -20.67
CA THR A 112 -4.20 -13.45 -21.42
C THR A 112 -3.04 -13.53 -20.44
N GLU A 113 -2.37 -14.68 -20.39
CA GLU A 113 -1.24 -14.90 -19.49
C GLU A 113 0.08 -14.44 -20.11
N PHE A 114 0.99 -13.98 -19.25
CA PHE A 114 2.36 -13.69 -19.66
C PHE A 114 3.12 -14.99 -19.95
N LYS A 115 3.79 -15.07 -21.09
CA LYS A 115 4.58 -16.22 -21.54
C LYS A 115 6.07 -15.97 -21.27
N GLY A 116 6.73 -16.96 -20.68
CA GLY A 116 8.16 -16.91 -20.37
C GLY A 116 8.48 -16.28 -19.01
N LYS A 117 9.78 -16.08 -18.73
CA LYS A 117 10.29 -15.55 -17.45
C LYS A 117 11.44 -14.55 -17.67
N PRO A 118 11.28 -13.27 -17.31
CA PRO A 118 12.36 -12.28 -17.41
C PRO A 118 13.27 -12.31 -16.18
N ASP A 119 13.86 -13.47 -15.87
CA ASP A 119 14.63 -13.70 -14.63
C ASP A 119 15.91 -12.85 -14.52
N PHE A 120 16.33 -12.25 -15.64
CA PHE A 120 17.45 -11.30 -15.75
C PHE A 120 17.13 -9.88 -15.25
N CYS A 121 15.89 -9.60 -14.82
CA CYS A 121 15.51 -8.31 -14.26
C CYS A 121 14.84 -8.42 -12.91
N ARG A 122 15.44 -7.75 -11.92
CA ARG A 122 14.94 -7.65 -10.55
C ARG A 122 14.72 -6.19 -10.22
N PRO A 123 13.56 -5.61 -10.58
CA PRO A 123 13.39 -4.16 -10.61
C PRO A 123 13.51 -3.49 -9.25
N ILE A 124 13.24 -4.21 -8.15
CA ILE A 124 13.22 -3.63 -6.79
C ILE A 124 14.38 -4.15 -5.92
N THR A 125 14.86 -5.36 -6.18
CA THR A 125 15.84 -6.05 -5.32
C THR A 125 17.23 -6.15 -5.96
N GLY A 126 17.38 -5.77 -7.22
CA GLY A 126 18.64 -5.86 -7.95
C GLY A 126 18.73 -4.81 -9.06
N SER A 127 18.99 -5.27 -10.28
CA SER A 127 19.13 -4.44 -11.47
C SER A 127 18.37 -5.05 -12.65
N CYS A 128 17.96 -4.20 -13.59
CA CYS A 128 17.49 -4.58 -14.92
C CYS A 128 18.42 -4.03 -16.02
N TRP A 129 19.56 -3.47 -15.62
CA TRP A 129 20.53 -2.79 -16.47
C TRP A 129 21.77 -3.66 -16.74
N THR A 130 22.33 -4.25 -15.68
CA THR A 130 23.57 -5.03 -15.75
C THR A 130 23.40 -6.25 -16.66
N GLY A 131 24.22 -6.34 -17.71
CA GLY A 131 24.24 -7.48 -18.63
C GLY A 131 23.04 -7.57 -19.58
N VAL A 132 22.22 -6.53 -19.70
CA VAL A 132 20.98 -6.60 -20.50
C VAL A 132 21.22 -6.96 -21.97
N GLU A 133 22.37 -6.60 -22.56
CA GLU A 133 22.67 -6.93 -23.96
C GLU A 133 22.83 -8.42 -24.23
N SER A 134 23.34 -9.19 -23.26
CA SER A 134 23.47 -10.64 -23.46
C SER A 134 22.11 -11.36 -23.52
N HIS A 135 21.05 -10.70 -23.05
CA HIS A 135 19.69 -11.20 -23.07
C HIS A 135 18.86 -10.63 -24.24
N GLN A 136 19.46 -9.92 -25.20
CA GLN A 136 18.73 -9.34 -26.33
C GLN A 136 17.85 -10.36 -27.10
N PRO A 137 18.31 -11.59 -27.43
CA PRO A 137 17.45 -12.58 -28.09
C PRO A 137 16.26 -13.01 -27.23
N GLU A 138 16.47 -13.18 -25.92
CA GLU A 138 15.43 -13.55 -24.96
C GLU A 138 14.39 -12.43 -24.80
N ILE A 139 14.84 -11.18 -24.70
CA ILE A 139 13.99 -9.99 -24.62
C ILE A 139 13.13 -9.87 -25.87
N ASN A 140 13.72 -10.05 -27.06
CA ASN A 140 12.98 -9.99 -28.33
C ASN A 140 11.93 -11.11 -28.42
N GLY A 141 12.27 -12.35 -28.05
CA GLY A 141 11.31 -13.44 -28.01
C GLY A 141 10.16 -13.17 -27.04
N LEU A 142 10.46 -12.62 -25.85
CA LEU A 142 9.42 -12.23 -24.89
C LEU A 142 8.52 -11.10 -25.42
N LEU A 143 9.07 -10.13 -26.17
CA LEU A 143 8.27 -9.06 -26.80
C LEU A 143 7.32 -9.61 -27.87
N GLU A 144 7.78 -10.58 -28.67
CA GLU A 144 6.96 -11.26 -29.68
C GLU A 144 5.85 -12.10 -29.02
N ASP A 145 6.20 -12.94 -28.04
CA ASP A 145 5.27 -13.84 -27.36
C ASP A 145 4.20 -13.11 -26.54
N ASN A 146 4.50 -11.88 -26.08
CA ASN A 146 3.66 -11.07 -25.20
C ASN A 146 3.20 -9.75 -25.83
N GLN A 147 3.17 -9.67 -27.17
CA GLN A 147 2.90 -8.44 -27.90
C GLN A 147 1.63 -7.71 -27.42
N GLU A 148 0.54 -8.45 -27.17
CA GLU A 148 -0.73 -7.87 -26.72
C GLU A 148 -0.65 -7.26 -25.32
N LEU A 149 -0.08 -7.98 -24.35
CA LEU A 149 0.11 -7.45 -22.99
C LEU A 149 1.07 -6.26 -22.97
N TYR A 150 2.12 -6.31 -23.77
CA TYR A 150 3.09 -5.23 -23.88
C TYR A 150 2.46 -3.98 -24.52
N ARG A 151 1.68 -4.14 -25.59
CA ARG A 151 0.92 -3.05 -26.23
C ARG A 151 -0.06 -2.40 -25.25
N ARG A 152 -0.79 -3.20 -24.45
CA ARG A 152 -1.70 -2.69 -23.41
C ARG A 152 -0.94 -1.89 -22.35
N TYR A 153 0.24 -2.37 -21.95
CA TYR A 153 1.09 -1.65 -21.00
C TYR A 153 1.51 -0.28 -21.53
N LEU A 154 1.97 -0.21 -22.78
CA LEU A 154 2.36 1.04 -23.43
C LEU A 154 1.19 2.02 -23.65
N ALA A 155 -0.05 1.56 -23.57
CA ALA A 155 -1.24 2.41 -23.67
C ALA A 155 -1.65 3.06 -22.33
N LEU A 156 -1.24 2.50 -21.18
CA LEU A 156 -1.59 3.03 -19.85
C LEU A 156 -1.23 4.52 -19.67
N PRO A 157 -0.08 5.03 -20.19
CA PRO A 157 0.27 6.43 -20.01
C PRO A 157 -0.70 7.44 -20.61
N ALA A 158 -1.54 7.03 -21.57
CA ALA A 158 -2.53 7.90 -22.20
C ALA A 158 -3.77 8.15 -21.30
N LEU A 159 -3.96 7.35 -20.25
CA LEU A 159 -5.13 7.45 -19.37
C LEU A 159 -5.03 8.68 -18.46
N ARG A 160 -6.17 9.35 -18.23
CA ARG A 160 -6.22 10.68 -17.63
C ARG A 160 -5.94 10.66 -16.13
N GLY A 161 -6.42 9.65 -15.41
CA GLY A 161 -6.23 9.57 -13.98
C GLY A 161 -6.62 8.22 -13.39
N TYR A 162 -6.50 8.10 -12.08
CA TYR A 162 -6.76 6.88 -11.34
C TYR A 162 -7.85 7.12 -10.29
N PHE A 163 -8.90 6.29 -10.35
CA PHE A 163 -9.98 6.29 -9.37
C PHE A 163 -10.51 4.86 -9.19
N GLU A 164 -10.36 4.28 -8.00
CA GLU A 164 -10.98 2.99 -7.66
C GLU A 164 -12.50 3.11 -7.62
N THR A 165 -13.17 2.38 -8.52
CA THR A 165 -14.64 2.43 -8.64
C THR A 165 -15.37 1.27 -7.98
N ALA A 166 -14.66 0.18 -7.64
CA ALA A 166 -15.28 -0.94 -6.94
C ALA A 166 -15.70 -0.55 -5.53
N ASN A 167 -16.81 -1.12 -5.06
CA ASN A 167 -17.29 -0.93 -3.71
C ASN A 167 -16.23 -1.45 -2.71
N PRO A 168 -15.82 -0.62 -1.75
CA PRO A 168 -14.87 -1.01 -0.72
C PRO A 168 -15.34 -2.26 0.02
N SER A 169 -14.56 -3.34 -0.04
CA SER A 169 -14.87 -4.60 0.64
C SER A 169 -13.62 -5.46 0.82
N TYR A 170 -13.74 -6.51 1.64
CA TYR A 170 -12.67 -7.51 1.81
C TYR A 170 -12.38 -8.32 0.53
N LEU A 171 -13.35 -8.41 -0.39
CA LEU A 171 -13.18 -9.03 -1.71
C LEU A 171 -12.41 -8.12 -2.68
N MET A 172 -11.52 -7.26 -2.18
CA MET A 172 -10.87 -6.24 -2.98
C MET A 172 -10.26 -6.76 -4.29
N ILE A 173 -10.45 -6.01 -5.38
CA ILE A 173 -9.87 -6.36 -6.67
C ILE A 173 -8.40 -5.92 -6.67
N PHE A 174 -7.49 -6.88 -6.83
CA PHE A 174 -6.09 -6.58 -7.04
C PHE A 174 -5.87 -6.04 -8.46
N THR A 175 -5.66 -4.74 -8.58
CA THR A 175 -5.18 -4.12 -9.82
C THR A 175 -3.72 -4.49 -9.99
N ASN A 176 -3.39 -5.42 -10.89
CA ASN A 176 -2.01 -5.83 -11.09
C ASN A 176 -1.67 -5.93 -12.58
N VAL A 177 -0.54 -5.34 -12.95
CA VAL A 177 0.15 -5.70 -14.19
C VAL A 177 0.94 -6.97 -13.90
N PRO A 178 0.84 -8.05 -14.71
CA PRO A 178 1.64 -9.23 -14.51
C PRO A 178 3.13 -8.86 -14.38
N GLY A 179 3.80 -9.36 -13.32
CA GLY A 179 5.18 -8.93 -13.00
C GLY A 179 6.16 -9.10 -14.17
N GLY A 180 5.94 -10.12 -15.01
CA GLY A 180 6.70 -10.34 -16.24
C GLY A 180 6.61 -9.18 -17.25
N VAL A 181 5.44 -8.54 -17.37
CA VAL A 181 5.25 -7.40 -18.29
C VAL A 181 6.06 -6.19 -17.83
N ARG A 182 6.03 -5.88 -16.53
CA ARG A 182 6.81 -4.76 -15.98
C ARG A 182 8.31 -5.01 -16.09
N ALA A 183 8.78 -6.22 -15.81
CA ALA A 183 10.18 -6.59 -15.98
C ALA A 183 10.62 -6.54 -17.45
N LEU A 184 9.76 -6.98 -18.38
CA LEU A 184 10.00 -6.87 -19.82
C LEU A 184 10.06 -5.41 -20.29
N PHE A 185 9.19 -4.54 -19.75
CA PHE A 185 9.23 -3.11 -20.04
C PHE A 185 10.54 -2.45 -19.62
N LEU A 186 10.97 -2.69 -18.38
CA LEU A 186 12.21 -2.10 -17.86
C LEU A 186 13.46 -2.62 -18.58
N THR A 187 13.49 -3.90 -18.92
CA THR A 187 14.63 -4.50 -19.66
C THR A 187 14.67 -4.07 -21.11
N ASN A 188 13.52 -3.99 -21.80
CA ASN A 188 13.49 -3.45 -23.15
C ASN A 188 13.91 -1.96 -23.17
N THR A 189 13.52 -1.19 -22.15
CA THR A 189 13.97 0.19 -21.97
C THR A 189 15.49 0.26 -21.78
N ALA A 190 16.04 -0.55 -20.86
CA ALA A 190 17.48 -0.64 -20.62
C ALA A 190 18.25 -1.03 -21.90
N LEU A 191 17.79 -2.08 -22.60
CA LEU A 191 18.38 -2.58 -23.83
C LEU A 191 18.42 -1.50 -24.92
N ARG A 192 17.31 -0.77 -25.13
CA ARG A 192 17.24 0.31 -26.13
C ARG A 192 18.18 1.47 -25.82
N ILE A 193 18.42 1.77 -24.54
CA ILE A 193 19.38 2.81 -24.14
C ILE A 193 20.83 2.32 -24.33
N ARG A 194 21.13 1.08 -23.94
CA ARG A 194 22.47 0.47 -24.04
C ARG A 194 22.91 0.23 -25.49
N THR A 195 22.03 -0.35 -26.30
CA THR A 195 22.34 -0.78 -27.68
C THR A 195 21.96 0.26 -28.75
N GLY A 196 21.14 1.25 -28.39
CA GLY A 196 20.70 2.29 -29.32
C GLY A 196 21.88 3.10 -29.87
N THR A 197 22.03 3.13 -31.19
CA THR A 197 23.12 3.86 -31.87
C THR A 197 22.84 5.36 -32.04
N THR A 198 21.59 5.78 -31.89
CA THR A 198 21.19 7.19 -32.05
C THR A 198 20.65 7.77 -30.76
N VAL A 199 20.90 9.07 -30.54
CA VAL A 199 20.32 9.85 -29.44
C VAL A 199 18.79 9.75 -29.45
N ARG A 200 18.17 9.76 -30.64
CA ARG A 200 16.72 9.63 -30.79
C ARG A 200 16.18 8.32 -30.20
N THR A 201 16.84 7.19 -30.44
CA THR A 201 16.43 5.89 -29.90
C THR A 201 16.51 5.86 -28.37
N LYS A 202 17.60 6.41 -27.81
CA LYS A 202 17.81 6.49 -26.35
C LYS A 202 16.81 7.43 -25.69
N ASN A 203 16.58 8.62 -26.27
CA ASN A 203 15.55 9.56 -25.79
C ASN A 203 14.16 8.94 -25.84
N ALA A 204 13.80 8.23 -26.91
CA ALA A 204 12.50 7.56 -26.97
C ALA A 204 12.32 6.54 -25.84
N ALA A 205 13.37 5.80 -25.46
CA ALA A 205 13.30 4.87 -24.33
C ALA A 205 13.18 5.61 -22.98
N LEU A 206 13.87 6.74 -22.80
CA LEU A 206 13.70 7.58 -21.61
C LEU A 206 12.33 8.24 -21.52
N VAL A 207 11.74 8.65 -22.65
CA VAL A 207 10.36 9.14 -22.71
C VAL A 207 9.38 8.04 -22.27
N ASP A 208 9.60 6.79 -22.69
CA ASP A 208 8.79 5.67 -22.23
C ASP A 208 8.91 5.46 -20.71
N LEU A 209 10.14 5.52 -20.16
CA LEU A 209 10.36 5.44 -18.71
C LEU A 209 9.67 6.59 -17.96
N ARG A 210 9.77 7.81 -18.47
CA ARG A 210 9.10 9.00 -17.90
C ARG A 210 7.58 8.86 -17.91
N ASN A 211 7.04 8.30 -18.99
CA ASN A 211 5.62 7.99 -19.12
C ASN A 211 5.17 6.92 -18.11
N ASP A 212 6.02 5.95 -17.81
CA ASP A 212 5.78 4.96 -16.75
C ASP A 212 5.73 5.65 -15.37
N VAL A 213 6.74 6.45 -15.04
CA VAL A 213 6.77 7.25 -13.79
C VAL A 213 5.50 8.11 -13.65
N SER A 214 5.06 8.75 -14.73
CA SER A 214 3.82 9.55 -14.75
C SER A 214 2.56 8.69 -14.50
N THR A 215 2.53 7.46 -15.02
CA THR A 215 1.43 6.51 -14.82
C THR A 215 1.32 6.08 -13.35
N TRP A 216 2.43 5.69 -12.74
CA TRP A 216 2.43 5.28 -11.33
C TRP A 216 2.26 6.46 -10.39
N ARG A 217 2.73 7.65 -10.76
CA ARG A 217 2.39 8.89 -10.06
C ARG A 217 0.88 9.14 -10.05
N ARG A 218 0.19 9.02 -11.19
CA ARG A 218 -1.29 9.17 -11.25
C ARG A 218 -2.00 8.20 -10.32
N MET A 219 -1.53 6.96 -10.22
CA MET A 219 -2.04 5.97 -9.26
C MET A 219 -1.74 6.36 -7.81
N LEU A 220 -0.51 6.83 -7.54
CA LEU A 220 -0.08 7.28 -6.21
C LEU A 220 -0.91 8.46 -5.70
N VAL A 221 -1.22 9.45 -6.53
CA VAL A 221 -1.99 10.64 -6.11
C VAL A 221 -3.50 10.51 -6.30
N GLY A 222 -3.95 9.56 -7.11
CA GLY A 222 -5.37 9.33 -7.44
C GLY A 222 -6.23 8.84 -6.28
N ASN A 223 -7.51 8.57 -6.51
CA ASN A 223 -8.37 8.00 -5.47
C ASN A 223 -8.21 6.48 -5.43
N GLY A 224 -7.83 5.91 -4.28
CA GLY A 224 -7.75 4.47 -4.10
C GLY A 224 -7.20 4.06 -2.74
N GLY A 225 -7.25 2.75 -2.48
CA GLY A 225 -6.80 2.13 -1.24
C GLY A 225 -5.29 2.00 -1.13
N LEU A 226 -4.87 1.54 0.05
CA LEU A 226 -3.47 1.45 0.42
C LEU A 226 -2.67 0.50 -0.47
N ILE A 227 -3.26 -0.64 -0.86
CA ILE A 227 -2.60 -1.62 -1.73
C ILE A 227 -2.19 -0.97 -3.05
N SER A 228 -3.09 -0.20 -3.65
CA SER A 228 -2.83 0.51 -4.90
C SER A 228 -1.71 1.54 -4.75
N LYS A 229 -1.64 2.25 -3.62
CA LYS A 229 -0.51 3.13 -3.33
C LYS A 229 0.80 2.36 -3.21
N MET A 230 0.78 1.21 -2.54
CA MET A 230 1.97 0.37 -2.40
C MET A 230 2.46 -0.20 -3.73
N LEU A 231 1.55 -0.52 -4.65
CA LEU A 231 1.92 -0.94 -6.00
C LEU A 231 2.54 0.22 -6.79
N ALA A 232 1.96 1.42 -6.71
CA ALA A 232 2.53 2.62 -7.33
C ALA A 232 3.93 2.94 -6.79
N ILE A 233 4.12 2.89 -5.47
CA ILE A 233 5.42 3.12 -4.82
C ILE A 233 6.45 2.07 -5.24
N ALA A 234 6.06 0.79 -5.29
CA ALA A 234 6.94 -0.28 -5.74
C ALA A 234 7.35 -0.11 -7.22
N SER A 235 6.41 0.35 -8.05
CA SER A 235 6.62 0.62 -9.46
C SER A 235 7.61 1.78 -9.65
N LEU A 236 7.33 2.93 -9.03
CA LEU A 236 8.21 4.10 -9.03
C LEU A 236 9.62 3.76 -8.54
N HIS A 237 9.74 2.93 -7.50
CA HIS A 237 11.04 2.50 -7.02
C HIS A 237 11.84 1.77 -8.11
N GLY A 238 11.21 0.84 -8.83
CA GLY A 238 11.86 0.13 -9.94
C GLY A 238 12.29 1.04 -11.10
N ASP A 239 11.50 2.07 -11.39
CA ASP A 239 11.84 3.06 -12.43
C ASP A 239 13.09 3.86 -12.03
N TYR A 240 13.15 4.30 -10.77
CA TYR A 240 14.31 5.02 -10.24
C TYR A 240 15.54 4.13 -10.08
N VAL A 241 15.39 2.84 -9.78
CA VAL A 241 16.51 1.88 -9.77
C VAL A 241 17.13 1.77 -11.16
N LEU A 242 16.30 1.58 -12.20
CA LEU A 242 16.78 1.56 -13.58
C LEU A 242 17.48 2.87 -13.97
N LEU A 243 16.86 4.01 -13.64
CA LEU A 243 17.42 5.32 -13.93
C LEU A 243 18.77 5.55 -13.22
N GLY A 244 18.89 5.14 -11.96
CA GLY A 244 20.13 5.21 -11.18
C GLY A 244 21.26 4.36 -11.78
N ASP A 245 20.95 3.13 -12.18
CA ASP A 245 21.93 2.25 -12.86
C ASP A 245 22.42 2.87 -14.19
N MET A 246 21.51 3.43 -14.99
CA MET A 246 21.87 4.15 -16.22
C MET A 246 22.76 5.37 -15.94
N ILE A 247 22.41 6.17 -14.92
CA ILE A 247 23.19 7.35 -14.51
C ILE A 247 24.57 6.95 -14.01
N ALA A 248 24.75 5.76 -13.45
CA ALA A 248 26.07 5.29 -13.02
C ALA A 248 26.93 4.74 -14.16
N ASP A 249 26.34 4.36 -15.28
CA ASP A 249 27.04 3.66 -16.36
C ASP A 249 28.00 4.58 -17.15
N PRO A 250 29.33 4.34 -17.09
CA PRO A 250 30.31 5.18 -17.77
C PRO A 250 30.17 5.20 -19.31
N ASN A 251 29.52 4.19 -19.90
CA ASN A 251 29.37 4.08 -21.36
C ASN A 251 28.21 4.92 -21.92
N ILE A 252 27.39 5.51 -21.06
CA ILE A 252 26.27 6.36 -21.47
C ILE A 252 26.69 7.82 -21.39
N ASP A 253 26.70 8.53 -22.51
CA ASP A 253 26.80 9.99 -22.49
C ASP A 253 25.48 10.61 -22.04
N LEU A 254 25.49 11.29 -20.89
CA LEU A 254 24.29 11.91 -20.32
C LEU A 254 23.97 13.28 -20.93
N ALA A 255 24.93 13.96 -21.55
CA ALA A 255 24.72 15.32 -22.07
C ALA A 255 23.54 15.40 -23.06
N PRO A 256 23.45 14.54 -24.09
CA PRO A 256 22.33 14.58 -25.04
C PRO A 256 21.00 14.05 -24.48
N LEU A 257 21.02 13.43 -23.28
CA LEU A 257 19.85 12.83 -22.62
C LEU A 257 19.34 13.65 -21.43
N SER A 258 20.03 14.75 -21.10
CA SER A 258 19.81 15.55 -19.88
C SER A 258 18.36 15.98 -19.68
N ALA A 259 17.71 16.51 -20.72
CA ALA A 259 16.32 16.97 -20.63
C ALA A 259 15.33 15.88 -20.20
N GLU A 260 15.50 14.64 -20.71
CA GLU A 260 14.61 13.54 -20.35
C GLU A 260 14.94 12.96 -18.97
N ILE A 261 16.23 12.95 -18.59
CA ILE A 261 16.66 12.54 -17.24
C ILE A 261 16.06 13.50 -16.20
N GLU A 262 16.26 14.80 -16.37
CA GLU A 262 15.74 15.83 -15.46
C GLU A 262 14.20 15.81 -15.44
N GLY A 263 13.56 15.66 -16.61
CA GLY A 263 12.11 15.51 -16.72
C GLY A 263 11.56 14.28 -15.99
N THR A 264 12.34 13.20 -15.88
CA THR A 264 11.96 12.00 -15.14
C THR A 264 12.18 12.16 -13.62
N LEU A 265 13.31 12.73 -13.22
CA LEU A 265 13.66 12.97 -11.81
C LEU A 265 12.67 13.91 -11.11
N LEU A 266 12.24 14.96 -11.82
CA LEU A 266 11.36 16.00 -11.27
C LEU A 266 9.86 15.69 -11.40
N GLN A 267 9.51 14.53 -11.96
CA GLN A 267 8.12 14.18 -12.27
C GLN A 267 7.27 13.98 -11.00
N VAL A 268 7.86 13.47 -9.91
CA VAL A 268 7.16 13.18 -8.64
C VAL A 268 7.62 14.16 -7.57
N GLY A 269 6.73 15.07 -7.17
CA GLY A 269 6.98 16.05 -6.13
C GLY A 269 6.88 15.46 -4.72
N MET A 270 7.42 16.18 -3.72
CA MET A 270 7.39 15.70 -2.33
C MET A 270 5.97 15.52 -1.79
N ASP A 271 5.04 16.38 -2.20
CA ASP A 271 3.63 16.29 -1.83
C ASP A 271 2.91 15.06 -2.39
N ASP A 272 3.40 14.48 -3.50
CA ASP A 272 2.79 13.31 -4.12
C ASP A 272 3.00 12.05 -3.27
N TRP A 273 4.03 12.02 -2.41
CA TRP A 273 4.34 10.89 -1.53
C TRP A 273 3.47 10.86 -0.26
N LYS A 274 2.71 11.93 0.01
CA LYS A 274 1.72 11.94 1.08
C LYS A 274 0.60 10.98 0.70
N LEU A 275 0.33 9.99 1.56
CA LEU A 275 -0.73 9.00 1.35
C LEU A 275 -2.13 9.59 1.65
N ARG A 276 -2.42 10.73 1.03
CA ARG A 276 -3.65 11.50 1.23
C ARG A 276 -4.85 10.65 0.85
N ASN A 277 -5.95 10.80 1.60
CA ASN A 277 -7.24 10.16 1.34
C ASN A 277 -7.26 8.61 1.36
N VAL A 278 -6.13 7.93 1.56
CA VAL A 278 -6.08 6.46 1.67
C VAL A 278 -6.96 5.98 2.82
N PHE A 279 -6.85 6.65 3.98
CA PHE A 279 -7.57 6.25 5.19
C PHE A 279 -9.08 6.40 5.10
N ALA A 280 -9.58 7.28 4.23
CA ALA A 280 -11.01 7.33 3.93
C ALA A 280 -11.47 6.07 3.17
N ASN A 281 -10.64 5.52 2.27
CA ASN A 281 -10.95 4.27 1.59
C ASN A 281 -10.85 3.07 2.54
N GLU A 282 -9.76 3.00 3.32
CA GLU A 282 -9.55 1.95 4.34
C GLU A 282 -10.66 1.93 5.40
N PHE A 283 -11.17 3.11 5.77
CA PHE A 283 -12.35 3.23 6.62
C PHE A 283 -13.57 2.54 6.00
N ARG A 284 -13.89 2.81 4.72
CA ARG A 284 -15.04 2.20 4.04
C ARG A 284 -14.90 0.68 3.93
N ILE A 285 -13.68 0.18 3.69
CA ILE A 285 -13.40 -1.26 3.75
C ILE A 285 -13.70 -1.79 5.17
N SER A 286 -13.25 -1.08 6.21
CA SER A 286 -13.48 -1.46 7.61
C SER A 286 -14.97 -1.48 7.98
N VAL A 287 -15.76 -0.51 7.51
CA VAL A 287 -17.23 -0.47 7.70
C VAL A 287 -17.86 -1.73 7.13
N SER A 288 -17.53 -2.12 5.88
CA SER A 288 -18.05 -3.35 5.28
C SER A 288 -17.73 -4.60 6.12
N MET A 289 -16.58 -4.62 6.78
CA MET A 289 -16.17 -5.71 7.66
C MET A 289 -16.98 -5.71 8.97
N TYR A 290 -17.25 -4.54 9.56
CA TYR A 290 -18.06 -4.44 10.78
C TYR A 290 -19.51 -4.83 10.53
N GLU A 291 -20.07 -4.43 9.38
CA GLU A 291 -21.40 -4.85 8.93
C GLU A 291 -21.44 -6.37 8.66
N GLN A 292 -20.41 -6.94 8.06
CA GLN A 292 -20.32 -8.39 7.89
C GLN A 292 -20.27 -9.12 9.23
N LEU A 293 -19.59 -8.59 10.25
CA LEU A 293 -19.62 -9.22 11.57
C LEU A 293 -21.05 -9.30 12.10
N LYS A 294 -21.94 -8.35 11.77
CA LYS A 294 -23.36 -8.43 12.13
C LYS A 294 -24.06 -9.57 11.39
N SER A 295 -23.83 -9.74 10.09
CA SER A 295 -24.48 -10.80 9.30
C SER A 295 -23.95 -12.21 9.62
N ALA A 296 -22.64 -12.37 9.81
CA ALA A 296 -22.00 -13.62 10.22
C ALA A 296 -22.57 -14.14 11.54
N ARG A 297 -22.86 -13.22 12.47
CA ARG A 297 -23.48 -13.54 13.76
C ARG A 297 -24.93 -13.97 13.64
N THR A 298 -25.69 -13.41 12.70
CA THR A 298 -27.08 -13.87 12.42
C THR A 298 -27.16 -15.17 11.61
N SER A 299 -26.11 -15.53 10.87
CA SER A 299 -26.08 -16.68 9.95
C SER A 299 -25.40 -17.92 10.52
N ALA A 300 -24.96 -17.88 11.78
CA ALA A 300 -24.16 -18.93 12.45
C ALA A 300 -22.86 -19.31 11.70
N PHE A 301 -22.41 -18.47 10.76
CA PHE A 301 -21.20 -18.69 9.97
C PHE A 301 -19.94 -18.35 10.76
N ARG A 302 -18.90 -19.19 10.66
CA ARG A 302 -17.60 -18.97 11.29
C ARG A 302 -16.51 -18.72 10.25
N PRO A 303 -15.70 -17.66 10.40
CA PRO A 303 -14.46 -17.52 9.66
C PRO A 303 -13.54 -18.73 9.95
N GLY A 304 -13.22 -19.52 8.94
CA GLY A 304 -12.33 -20.68 9.06
C GLY A 304 -13.01 -22.04 9.32
N SER A 305 -14.34 -22.09 9.47
CA SER A 305 -15.05 -23.37 9.42
C SER A 305 -15.20 -23.83 7.97
N THR A 306 -14.87 -25.09 7.68
CA THR A 306 -15.29 -25.70 6.40
C THR A 306 -16.82 -25.73 6.33
N PRO A 307 -17.42 -25.72 5.13
CA PRO A 307 -18.88 -25.87 4.97
C PRO A 307 -19.46 -27.14 5.63
N GLU A 308 -18.60 -28.08 6.03
CA GLU A 308 -18.93 -29.40 6.60
C GLU A 308 -18.51 -29.56 8.08
N GLY A 309 -18.06 -28.51 8.77
CA GLY A 309 -17.41 -28.61 10.08
C GLY A 309 -18.30 -28.35 11.30
N GLU A 310 -18.62 -29.43 12.01
CA GLU A 310 -19.04 -29.58 13.43
C GLU A 310 -20.12 -28.65 14.02
N ASP A 311 -21.16 -29.26 14.61
CA ASP A 311 -22.15 -28.57 15.43
C ASP A 311 -21.47 -27.81 16.58
N PRO A 312 -21.89 -26.56 16.86
CA PRO A 312 -21.26 -25.74 17.87
C PRO A 312 -21.32 -26.38 19.26
N GLY A 313 -20.20 -26.36 19.98
CA GLY A 313 -20.14 -26.78 21.36
C GLY A 313 -21.14 -26.01 22.23
N TRP A 314 -21.70 -26.65 23.24
CA TRP A 314 -22.75 -26.09 24.10
C TRP A 314 -22.40 -24.75 24.78
N TRP A 315 -21.11 -24.44 24.94
CA TRP A 315 -20.61 -23.20 25.54
C TRP A 315 -20.41 -22.05 24.54
N GLU A 316 -20.42 -22.34 23.24
CA GLU A 316 -20.09 -21.38 22.18
C GLU A 316 -21.26 -20.40 21.90
N MET A 317 -22.50 -20.88 22.00
CA MET A 317 -23.69 -20.05 21.83
C MET A 317 -23.86 -18.99 22.94
N PRO A 318 -23.68 -19.31 24.24
CA PRO A 318 -23.60 -18.30 25.29
C PRO A 318 -22.47 -17.29 25.08
N TRP A 319 -21.29 -17.74 24.64
CA TRP A 319 -20.15 -16.84 24.38
C TRP A 319 -20.39 -15.88 23.21
N ALA A 320 -21.00 -16.35 22.12
CA ALA A 320 -21.39 -15.50 21.00
C ALA A 320 -22.34 -14.37 21.43
N ARG A 321 -23.31 -14.67 22.31
CA ARG A 321 -24.21 -13.65 22.88
C ARG A 321 -23.49 -12.63 23.78
N VAL A 322 -22.45 -13.05 24.50
CA VAL A 322 -21.61 -12.13 25.27
C VAL A 322 -20.82 -11.22 24.33
N GLN A 323 -20.29 -11.76 23.23
CA GLN A 323 -19.61 -10.96 22.21
C GLN A 323 -20.54 -9.95 21.55
N ASP A 324 -21.80 -10.32 21.26
CA ASP A 324 -22.83 -9.40 20.75
C ASP A 324 -23.11 -8.24 21.69
N TYR A 325 -23.08 -8.52 22.99
CA TYR A 325 -23.29 -7.50 23.98
C TYR A 325 -22.13 -6.50 24.03
N LEU A 326 -20.89 -7.00 23.89
CA LEU A 326 -19.66 -6.22 24.03
C LEU A 326 -19.16 -5.56 22.74
N LEU A 327 -19.80 -5.82 21.60
CA LEU A 327 -19.49 -5.22 20.31
C LEU A 327 -20.65 -4.35 19.81
N LYS A 328 -20.43 -3.05 19.77
CA LYS A 328 -21.37 -2.01 19.33
C LYS A 328 -20.92 -1.52 17.96
N VAL A 329 -21.68 -1.83 16.90
CA VAL A 329 -21.24 -1.66 15.52
C VAL A 329 -21.10 -0.19 15.19
N HIS A 330 -22.12 0.64 15.47
CA HIS A 330 -22.04 2.07 15.20
C HIS A 330 -20.98 2.75 16.07
N ALA A 331 -20.86 2.36 17.35
CA ALA A 331 -19.76 2.85 18.18
C ALA A 331 -18.37 2.48 17.64
N THR A 332 -18.25 1.30 17.03
CA THR A 332 -17.01 0.83 16.39
C THR A 332 -16.71 1.65 15.14
N GLU A 333 -17.72 1.90 14.32
CA GLU A 333 -17.60 2.77 13.13
C GLU A 333 -17.21 4.20 13.52
N ASN A 334 -17.84 4.75 14.56
CA ASN A 334 -17.55 6.09 15.05
C ASN A 334 -16.10 6.24 15.52
N ILE A 335 -15.62 5.33 16.37
CA ILE A 335 -14.24 5.39 16.84
C ILE A 335 -13.23 5.05 15.73
N SER A 336 -13.59 4.18 14.79
CA SER A 336 -12.79 3.88 13.59
C SER A 336 -12.65 5.10 12.69
N ALA A 337 -13.75 5.84 12.45
CA ALA A 337 -13.72 7.08 11.67
C ALA A 337 -12.81 8.12 12.31
N LEU A 338 -12.90 8.31 13.63
CA LEU A 338 -11.99 9.21 14.36
C LEU A 338 -10.53 8.77 14.23
N ALA A 339 -10.25 7.47 14.37
CA ALA A 339 -8.89 6.96 14.22
C ALA A 339 -8.32 7.19 12.82
N MET A 340 -9.13 6.96 11.78
CA MET A 340 -8.75 7.18 10.38
C MET A 340 -8.55 8.66 10.06
N ILE A 341 -9.32 9.56 10.68
CA ILE A 341 -9.10 11.02 10.60
C ILE A 341 -7.76 11.41 11.24
N GLU A 342 -7.43 10.89 12.41
CA GLU A 342 -6.15 11.18 13.06
C GLU A 342 -4.96 10.59 12.28
N LEU A 343 -5.10 9.38 11.73
CA LEU A 343 -4.10 8.80 10.81
C LEU A 343 -3.93 9.64 9.55
N GLN A 344 -5.04 10.13 8.97
CA GLN A 344 -4.98 11.00 7.80
C GLN A 344 -4.24 12.30 8.10
N LYS A 345 -4.48 12.94 9.26
CA LYS A 345 -3.71 14.11 9.69
C LYS A 345 -2.22 13.80 9.78
N ALA A 346 -1.86 12.64 10.35
CA ALA A 346 -0.46 12.23 10.44
C ALA A 346 0.18 12.00 9.07
N ALA A 347 -0.53 11.37 8.13
CA ALA A 347 -0.02 11.12 6.79
C ALA A 347 -0.01 12.35 5.86
N GLU A 348 -0.80 13.37 6.18
CA GLU A 348 -0.81 14.67 5.48
C GLU A 348 0.22 15.67 6.01
N ALA A 349 0.78 15.40 7.19
CA ALA A 349 1.82 16.22 7.79
C ALA A 349 3.02 16.40 6.86
N GLU A 350 3.75 17.50 7.05
CA GLU A 350 5.00 17.68 6.35
C GLU A 350 5.97 16.55 6.70
N PRO A 351 6.83 16.10 5.75
CA PRO A 351 7.70 14.94 5.98
C PRO A 351 8.51 15.04 7.27
N ARG A 352 9.01 16.24 7.59
CA ARG A 352 9.79 16.54 8.81
C ARG A 352 8.99 16.43 10.11
N GLU A 353 7.67 16.52 10.03
CA GLU A 353 6.74 16.47 11.16
C GLU A 353 6.06 15.10 11.29
N LEU A 354 6.22 14.23 10.29
CA LEU A 354 5.53 12.92 10.21
C LEU A 354 5.69 12.09 11.49
N LEU A 355 6.92 11.95 12.01
CA LEU A 355 7.16 11.14 13.22
C LEU A 355 6.43 11.71 14.44
N ALA A 356 6.45 13.05 14.61
CA ALA A 356 5.75 13.71 15.71
C ALA A 356 4.22 13.60 15.56
N ALA A 357 3.73 13.65 14.32
CA ALA A 357 2.31 13.45 14.02
C ALA A 357 1.88 11.99 14.29
N GLN A 358 2.72 11.01 13.95
CA GLN A 358 2.50 9.60 14.29
C GLN A 358 2.50 9.36 15.81
N GLU A 359 3.42 9.96 16.55
CA GLU A 359 3.43 9.88 18.02
C GLU A 359 2.17 10.52 18.64
N THR A 360 1.67 11.59 18.04
CA THR A 360 0.40 12.21 18.44
C THR A 360 -0.78 11.28 18.20
N PHE A 361 -0.82 10.61 17.05
CA PHE A 361 -1.80 9.55 16.78
C PHE A 361 -1.67 8.38 17.76
N HIS A 362 -0.45 7.91 18.09
CA HIS A 362 -0.24 6.83 19.05
C HIS A 362 -0.76 7.18 20.44
N ARG A 363 -0.47 8.38 20.95
CA ARG A 363 -1.03 8.86 22.23
C ARG A 363 -2.56 8.95 22.19
N TRP A 364 -3.14 9.39 21.08
CA TRP A 364 -4.59 9.38 20.88
C TRP A 364 -5.15 7.95 20.91
N SER A 365 -4.51 7.03 20.19
CA SER A 365 -4.90 5.62 20.09
C SER A 365 -4.85 4.94 21.46
N ASP A 366 -3.76 5.10 22.20
CA ASP A 366 -3.63 4.52 23.54
C ASP A 366 -4.72 5.05 24.50
N ARG A 367 -5.01 6.35 24.45
CA ARG A 367 -6.03 6.99 25.31
C ARG A 367 -7.46 6.55 24.98
N ASN A 368 -7.78 6.33 23.71
CA ASN A 368 -9.17 6.12 23.26
C ASN A 368 -9.51 4.65 22.98
N LEU A 369 -8.52 3.83 22.63
CA LEU A 369 -8.69 2.44 22.20
C LEU A 369 -8.14 1.43 23.21
N ARG A 370 -7.18 1.79 24.07
CA ARG A 370 -6.49 0.85 24.97
C ARG A 370 -6.58 1.19 26.45
N PHE A 371 -6.91 2.43 26.80
CA PHE A 371 -7.02 2.87 28.18
C PHE A 371 -8.21 2.21 28.89
N TRP A 372 -7.98 1.61 30.07
CA TRP A 372 -8.94 0.71 30.73
C TRP A 372 -10.36 1.28 30.97
N PRO A 373 -10.57 2.57 31.35
CA PRO A 373 -11.92 3.10 31.51
C PRO A 373 -12.64 3.22 30.17
N SER A 374 -11.89 3.48 29.09
CA SER A 374 -12.47 3.53 27.74
C SER A 374 -12.97 2.16 27.30
N LEU A 375 -12.36 1.07 27.78
CA LEU A 375 -12.75 -0.30 27.43
C LEU A 375 -14.04 -0.77 28.13
N LEU A 376 -14.62 0.01 29.04
CA LEU A 376 -15.89 -0.35 29.68
C LEU A 376 -17.07 -0.36 28.69
N TYR A 377 -17.00 0.46 27.64
CA TYR A 377 -17.99 0.51 26.55
C TYR A 377 -17.36 0.07 25.23
N ASN A 378 -18.03 -0.83 24.53
CA ASN A 378 -17.58 -1.40 23.24
C ASN A 378 -16.13 -1.94 23.25
N PRO A 379 -15.72 -2.77 24.24
CA PRO A 379 -14.34 -3.26 24.34
C PRO A 379 -13.88 -4.04 23.10
N LEU A 380 -14.77 -4.86 22.51
CA LEU A 380 -14.42 -5.65 21.33
C LEU A 380 -14.23 -4.75 20.11
N GLY A 381 -15.11 -3.75 19.93
CA GLY A 381 -14.97 -2.79 18.84
C GLY A 381 -13.69 -1.98 18.92
N LYS A 382 -13.34 -1.49 20.11
CA LYS A 382 -12.08 -0.77 20.34
C LYS A 382 -10.84 -1.63 20.11
N THR A 383 -10.90 -2.91 20.49
CA THR A 383 -9.84 -3.88 20.20
C THR A 383 -9.69 -4.08 18.69
N LEU A 384 -10.79 -4.29 17.97
CA LEU A 384 -10.78 -4.45 16.50
C LEU A 384 -10.19 -3.21 15.82
N VAL A 385 -10.61 -2.01 16.22
CA VAL A 385 -10.06 -0.75 15.70
C VAL A 385 -8.58 -0.63 16.03
N SER A 386 -8.16 -0.91 17.27
CA SER A 386 -6.75 -0.82 17.67
C SER A 386 -5.84 -1.72 16.84
N VAL A 387 -6.28 -2.96 16.59
CA VAL A 387 -5.54 -3.90 15.73
C VAL A 387 -5.50 -3.37 14.30
N GLY A 388 -6.64 -3.00 13.73
CA GLY A 388 -6.75 -2.51 12.35
C GLY A 388 -5.88 -1.29 12.08
N VAL A 389 -5.97 -0.25 12.93
CA VAL A 389 -5.25 1.01 12.70
C VAL A 389 -3.74 0.89 12.87
N SER A 390 -3.28 0.03 13.78
CA SER A 390 -1.85 -0.22 14.01
C SER A 390 -1.15 -0.86 12.81
N ALA A 391 -1.90 -1.56 11.96
CA ALA A 391 -1.36 -2.13 10.72
C ALA A 391 -0.88 -1.04 9.76
N TYR A 392 -1.39 0.20 9.88
CA TYR A 392 -1.09 1.27 8.93
C TYR A 392 0.18 2.08 9.20
N ASP A 393 0.72 2.02 10.42
CA ASP A 393 1.77 2.92 10.91
C ASP A 393 3.02 2.98 10.01
N ALA A 394 3.40 1.85 9.41
CA ALA A 394 4.64 1.76 8.64
C ALA A 394 4.51 2.36 7.23
N TYR A 395 3.31 2.50 6.68
CA TYR A 395 3.13 2.76 5.25
C TYR A 395 3.47 4.20 4.80
N PRO A 396 3.19 5.25 5.58
CA PRO A 396 3.68 6.59 5.24
C PRO A 396 5.21 6.65 5.14
N LEU A 397 5.92 6.01 6.09
CA LEU A 397 7.39 5.94 6.08
C LEU A 397 7.92 5.21 4.84
N ARG A 398 7.24 4.12 4.45
CA ARG A 398 7.53 3.35 3.23
C ARG A 398 7.48 4.20 1.96
N ALA A 399 6.51 5.11 1.85
CA ALA A 399 6.44 6.04 0.72
C ALA A 399 7.64 6.99 0.69
N TYR A 400 8.01 7.54 1.86
CA TYR A 400 9.13 8.46 1.98
C TYR A 400 10.51 7.80 1.83
N ASP A 401 10.65 6.51 2.11
CA ASP A 401 11.86 5.75 1.81
C ASP A 401 12.14 5.77 0.28
N VAL A 402 11.10 5.58 -0.55
CA VAL A 402 11.24 5.65 -2.02
C VAL A 402 11.41 7.09 -2.50
N ALA A 403 10.78 8.08 -1.85
CA ALA A 403 11.08 9.49 -2.10
C ALA A 403 12.54 9.85 -1.83
N ALA A 404 13.13 9.27 -0.77
CA ALA A 404 14.55 9.40 -0.46
C ALA A 404 15.41 8.75 -1.55
N TYR A 405 14.99 7.58 -2.05
CA TYR A 405 15.66 6.92 -3.18
C TYR A 405 15.67 7.81 -4.43
N ALA A 406 14.53 8.36 -4.83
CA ALA A 406 14.44 9.28 -5.96
C ALA A 406 15.36 10.51 -5.81
N ARG A 407 15.43 11.09 -4.60
CA ARG A 407 16.38 12.17 -4.26
C ARG A 407 17.83 11.73 -4.40
N GLY A 408 18.17 10.52 -3.95
CA GLY A 408 19.52 9.97 -4.09
C GLY A 408 19.93 9.75 -5.54
N VAL A 409 18.98 9.38 -6.41
CA VAL A 409 19.23 9.24 -7.86
C VAL A 409 19.48 10.61 -8.48
N HIS A 410 18.75 11.65 -8.05
CA HIS A 410 19.04 13.03 -8.43
C HIS A 410 20.43 13.47 -7.95
N LEU A 411 20.81 13.18 -6.71
CA LEU A 411 22.16 13.46 -6.22
C LEU A 411 23.24 12.76 -7.06
N ALA A 412 23.05 11.50 -7.42
CA ALA A 412 23.97 10.75 -8.29
C ALA A 412 24.09 11.38 -9.68
N TYR A 413 22.97 11.86 -10.24
CA TYR A 413 22.95 12.61 -11.50
C TYR A 413 23.77 13.89 -11.42
N GLU A 414 23.58 14.69 -10.36
CA GLU A 414 24.30 15.96 -10.18
C GLU A 414 25.80 15.75 -9.95
N ILE A 415 26.18 14.72 -9.17
CA ILE A 415 27.58 14.29 -9.00
C ILE A 415 28.22 14.02 -10.36
N ARG A 416 27.54 13.25 -11.21
CA ARG A 416 28.05 12.89 -12.54
C ARG A 416 28.08 14.10 -13.49
N LYS A 417 27.00 14.88 -13.54
CA LYS A 417 26.87 16.07 -14.39
C LYS A 417 27.96 17.10 -14.09
N GLN A 418 28.26 17.32 -12.81
CA GLN A 418 29.27 18.27 -12.35
C GLN A 418 30.68 17.65 -12.21
N ARG A 419 30.82 16.34 -12.48
CA ARG A 419 32.07 15.58 -12.36
C ARG A 419 32.74 15.73 -10.99
N VAL A 420 31.94 15.64 -9.93
CA VAL A 420 32.43 15.80 -8.56
C VAL A 420 33.43 14.69 -8.23
N PRO A 421 34.66 15.01 -7.76
CA PRO A 421 35.63 14.00 -7.33
C PRO A 421 35.11 13.14 -6.16
N ALA A 422 35.50 11.87 -6.10
CA ALA A 422 35.04 10.95 -5.05
C ALA A 422 35.34 11.45 -3.62
N SER A 423 36.46 12.14 -3.42
CA SER A 423 36.84 12.75 -2.13
C SER A 423 35.90 13.88 -1.71
N ASP A 424 35.25 14.53 -2.67
CA ASP A 424 34.46 15.74 -2.47
C ASP A 424 32.97 15.43 -2.37
N ILE A 425 32.54 14.22 -2.73
CA ILE A 425 31.13 13.78 -2.63
C ILE A 425 30.55 14.05 -1.24
N PRO A 426 31.21 13.72 -0.10
CA PRO A 426 30.65 14.04 1.22
C PRO A 426 30.44 15.55 1.43
N ALA A 427 31.33 16.40 0.93
CA ALA A 427 31.19 17.86 1.04
C ALA A 427 30.11 18.40 0.10
N PHE A 428 30.02 17.85 -1.12
CA PHE A 428 28.98 18.15 -2.08
C PHE A 428 27.60 17.80 -1.52
N SER A 429 27.41 16.59 -1.01
CA SER A 429 26.17 16.14 -0.37
C SER A 429 25.73 17.05 0.77
N ARG A 430 26.66 17.52 1.62
CA ARG A 430 26.34 18.47 2.71
C ARG A 430 25.83 19.82 2.21
N ARG A 431 26.24 20.28 1.03
CA ARG A 431 25.76 21.53 0.42
C ARG A 431 24.40 21.40 -0.26
N HIS A 432 23.95 20.17 -0.50
CA HIS A 432 22.70 19.85 -1.23
C HIS A 432 21.76 18.95 -0.40
N PRO A 433 21.34 19.36 0.80
CA PRO A 433 20.48 18.54 1.66
C PRO A 433 19.13 18.20 1.02
N GLU A 434 18.65 19.00 0.06
CA GLU A 434 17.42 18.77 -0.71
C GLU A 434 17.42 17.45 -1.48
N TRP A 435 18.61 16.95 -1.88
CA TRP A 435 18.78 15.67 -2.58
C TRP A 435 19.62 14.66 -1.78
N ALA A 436 20.33 15.10 -0.74
CA ALA A 436 21.28 14.27 0.01
C ALA A 436 20.78 13.81 1.38
N THR A 437 19.52 14.09 1.74
CA THR A 437 18.94 13.71 3.04
C THR A 437 17.59 13.03 2.89
N HIS A 438 17.32 12.10 3.80
CA HIS A 438 16.01 11.49 3.91
C HIS A 438 14.97 12.54 4.32
N PRO A 439 13.82 12.65 3.63
CA PRO A 439 12.87 13.76 3.80
C PRO A 439 12.26 13.86 5.20
N VAL A 440 12.13 12.71 5.90
CA VAL A 440 11.48 12.62 7.21
C VAL A 440 12.41 13.01 8.36
N ASN A 441 13.51 12.29 8.58
CA ASN A 441 14.44 12.55 9.70
C ASN A 441 15.59 13.50 9.34
N GLY A 442 15.82 13.78 8.05
CA GLY A 442 16.95 14.57 7.59
C GLY A 442 18.30 13.90 7.70
N GLU A 443 18.35 12.59 7.97
CA GLU A 443 19.62 11.88 8.00
C GLU A 443 20.27 11.94 6.61
N PRO A 444 21.57 12.29 6.54
CA PRO A 444 22.28 12.31 5.27
C PRO A 444 22.47 10.90 4.73
N PHE A 445 22.46 10.78 3.40
CA PHE A 445 22.79 9.52 2.74
C PHE A 445 24.27 9.19 2.97
N ALA A 446 24.56 7.91 3.22
CA ALA A 446 25.91 7.46 3.48
C ALA A 446 26.63 7.20 2.15
N TRP A 447 27.78 7.86 1.95
CA TRP A 447 28.66 7.58 0.83
C TRP A 447 29.60 6.41 1.18
N ASP A 448 29.57 5.37 0.37
CA ASP A 448 30.50 4.23 0.42
C ASP A 448 31.50 4.34 -0.74
N PRO A 449 32.75 4.77 -0.49
CA PRO A 449 33.75 4.94 -1.54
C PRO A 449 34.27 3.63 -2.12
N GLU A 450 34.20 2.53 -1.38
CA GLU A 450 34.68 1.21 -1.84
C GLU A 450 33.68 0.61 -2.82
N ALA A 451 32.40 0.59 -2.45
CA ALA A 451 31.33 0.12 -3.32
C ALA A 451 30.95 1.14 -4.41
N ARG A 452 31.35 2.41 -4.23
CA ARG A 452 30.94 3.57 -5.03
C ARG A 452 29.43 3.76 -5.03
N GLU A 453 28.82 3.69 -3.85
CA GLU A 453 27.36 3.77 -3.70
C GLU A 453 26.94 4.82 -2.67
N LEU A 454 25.79 5.45 -2.93
CA LEU A 454 25.02 6.16 -1.91
C LEU A 454 24.06 5.17 -1.25
N ARG A 455 24.14 5.02 0.06
CA ARG A 455 23.26 4.15 0.86
C ARG A 455 22.25 4.98 1.63
N ILE A 456 20.99 4.57 1.54
CA ILE A 456 19.86 5.23 2.20
C ILE A 456 19.42 4.34 3.35
N ARG A 457 19.43 4.90 4.55
CA ARG A 457 18.82 4.23 5.70
C ARG A 457 17.31 4.39 5.61
N THR A 458 16.61 3.27 5.47
CA THR A 458 15.15 3.23 5.45
C THR A 458 14.58 3.42 6.86
N MET A 459 13.40 4.02 6.91
CA MET A 459 12.61 4.21 8.12
C MET A 459 11.46 3.20 8.23
N GLY A 460 10.99 2.64 7.10
CA GLY A 460 9.96 1.61 7.06
C GLY A 460 10.50 0.20 7.37
N LYS A 461 9.79 -0.56 8.22
CA LYS A 461 10.20 -1.90 8.72
C LYS A 461 10.22 -3.06 7.71
N SER A 462 9.81 -2.89 6.44
CA SER A 462 9.39 -4.01 5.57
C SER A 462 10.28 -4.29 4.36
N TYR A 463 11.52 -3.81 4.35
CA TYR A 463 12.33 -3.72 3.13
C TYR A 463 13.64 -4.50 3.13
N ALA A 464 13.76 -5.57 3.93
CA ALA A 464 15.01 -6.33 4.06
C ALA A 464 15.64 -6.71 2.70
N ASP A 465 14.83 -6.99 1.68
CA ASP A 465 15.31 -7.45 0.37
C ASP A 465 15.29 -6.35 -0.72
N ARG A 466 14.82 -5.13 -0.44
CA ARG A 466 14.76 -4.06 -1.44
C ARG A 466 16.09 -3.30 -1.51
N ARG A 467 16.47 -2.88 -2.72
CA ARG A 467 17.69 -2.11 -2.95
C ARG A 467 17.50 -0.66 -2.54
N PHE A 468 18.20 -0.23 -1.49
CA PHE A 468 18.32 1.17 -1.08
C PHE A 468 19.77 1.66 -1.16
N SER A 469 20.47 1.19 -2.19
CA SER A 469 21.77 1.69 -2.61
C SER A 469 21.72 2.15 -4.06
N ILE A 470 22.46 3.22 -4.35
CA ILE A 470 22.49 3.88 -5.66
C ILE A 470 23.94 3.94 -6.10
N PRO A 471 24.30 3.32 -7.24
CA PRO A 471 25.66 3.37 -7.75
C PRO A 471 25.95 4.79 -8.23
N VAL A 472 27.18 5.23 -8.02
CA VAL A 472 27.62 6.57 -8.39
C VAL A 472 28.78 6.46 -9.36
N TRP A 473 28.64 7.13 -10.51
CA TRP A 473 29.73 7.29 -11.45
C TRP A 473 30.80 8.21 -10.84
N ILE A 474 32.05 7.79 -10.92
CA ILE A 474 33.21 8.56 -10.47
C ILE A 474 34.05 8.94 -11.67
N ALA A 475 34.43 10.22 -11.75
CA ALA A 475 35.34 10.69 -12.77
C ALA A 475 36.69 9.94 -12.67
N PRO A 476 37.29 9.49 -13.79
CA PRO A 476 38.64 8.95 -13.77
C PRO A 476 39.60 9.94 -13.13
N ALA A 477 40.52 9.45 -12.28
CA ALA A 477 41.59 10.28 -11.74
C ALA A 477 42.42 10.82 -12.92
N THR A 478 42.47 12.15 -13.05
CA THR A 478 43.24 12.86 -14.07
C THR A 478 44.71 12.83 -13.79
#